data_AF-A0A832ZQG7-F1
#
_entry.id   AF-A0A832ZQG7-F1
#
_cell.length_a   1.000
_cell.length_b   1.000
_cell.length_c   1.000
_cell.angle_alpha   90.00
_cell.angle_beta   90.00
_cell.angle_gamma   90.00
#
_symmetry.space_group_name_H-M   'P 1'
#
loop_
_entity.id
_entity.type
_entity.pdbx_description
1 polymer ?
#
loop_
_entity_poly.entity_id
_entity_poly.type
_entity_poly.pdbx_seq_one_letter_code
_entity_poly.pdbx_strand_id
1 'polypeptide(L)'
;MPVNASPEFERAWERYSSARTVKEKVAALQEAIKHMPKHKGAEKLRAFIYRRLAELKRELQREKERRGGGSTQLIPKDGFQAVLFGLPNSGKTYLLSKLTNAPVRPTDYPLATTEPTPGMMDAKGGKVQLVEIPSYFEGYEDSKMGRIGLATLRAAD
;
A
#
# COMPACT_ATOMS: atom_id res chain seq x y z
N MET A 1 -4.53 39.97 -1.62
CA MET A 1 -5.15 40.79 -2.69
C MET A 1 -6.62 40.43 -2.74
N PRO A 2 -7.56 41.37 -2.56
CA PRO A 2 -8.98 41.06 -2.68
C PRO A 2 -9.29 40.89 -4.17
N VAL A 3 -9.33 39.63 -4.59
CA VAL A 3 -9.94 39.24 -5.86
C VAL A 3 -11.44 39.22 -5.58
N ASN A 4 -12.26 39.85 -6.41
CA ASN A 4 -13.72 39.74 -6.29
C ASN A 4 -14.10 38.28 -6.57
N ALA A 5 -14.15 37.48 -5.51
CA ALA A 5 -14.34 36.05 -5.56
C ALA A 5 -15.77 35.73 -5.16
N SER A 6 -16.38 34.75 -5.83
CA SER A 6 -17.72 34.29 -5.45
C SER A 6 -17.70 33.67 -4.06
N PRO A 7 -18.76 33.77 -3.25
CA PRO A 7 -18.85 33.13 -1.93
C PRO A 7 -18.51 31.63 -1.94
N GLU A 8 -18.85 30.93 -3.03
CA GLU A 8 -18.53 29.52 -3.24
C GLU A 8 -17.02 29.27 -3.34
N PHE A 9 -16.30 30.19 -3.99
CA PHE A 9 -14.84 30.15 -4.08
C PHE A 9 -14.19 30.34 -2.71
N GLU A 10 -14.67 31.33 -1.93
CA GLU A 10 -14.15 31.61 -0.60
C GLU A 10 -14.33 30.41 0.34
N ARG A 11 -15.51 29.77 0.30
CA ARG A 11 -15.78 28.54 1.06
C ARG A 11 -14.85 27.39 0.64
N ALA A 12 -14.65 27.19 -0.66
CA ALA A 12 -13.73 26.16 -1.15
C ALA A 12 -12.28 26.46 -0.76
N TRP A 13 -11.89 27.72 -0.75
CA TRP A 13 -10.57 28.19 -0.33
C TRP A 13 -10.34 27.99 1.17
N GLU A 14 -11.33 28.29 2.00
CA GLU A 14 -11.29 28.06 3.44
C GLU A 14 -11.19 26.56 3.76
N ARG A 15 -11.92 25.71 3.02
CA ARG A 15 -11.77 24.25 3.10
C ARG A 15 -10.36 23.81 2.73
N TYR A 16 -9.76 24.38 1.69
CA TYR A 16 -8.36 24.09 1.33
C TYR A 16 -7.40 24.51 2.45
N SER A 17 -7.63 25.67 3.07
CA SER A 17 -6.78 26.20 4.14
C SER A 17 -6.89 25.40 5.45
N SER A 18 -8.07 24.88 5.75
CA SER A 18 -8.34 24.08 6.97
C SER A 18 -8.08 22.58 6.79
N ALA A 19 -8.00 22.09 5.54
CA ALA A 19 -7.75 20.69 5.22
C ALA A 19 -6.40 20.20 5.77
N ARG A 20 -6.41 19.03 6.42
CA ARG A 20 -5.22 18.42 7.03
C ARG A 20 -4.58 17.40 6.12
N THR A 21 -5.37 16.69 5.32
CA THR A 21 -4.87 15.64 4.44
C THR A 21 -4.65 16.11 3.00
N VAL A 22 -3.74 15.43 2.28
CA VAL A 22 -3.49 15.70 0.85
C VAL A 22 -4.76 15.47 0.02
N LYS A 23 -5.56 14.43 0.35
CA LYS A 23 -6.82 14.13 -0.34
C LYS A 23 -7.85 15.26 -0.20
N GLU A 24 -8.04 15.76 1.02
CA GLU A 24 -8.95 16.89 1.28
C GLU A 24 -8.48 18.15 0.56
N LYS A 25 -7.18 18.44 0.57
CA LYS A 25 -6.60 19.59 -0.15
C LYS A 25 -6.84 19.49 -1.66
N VAL A 26 -6.70 18.31 -2.27
CA VAL A 26 -6.99 18.08 -3.68
C VAL A 26 -8.47 18.33 -3.99
N ALA A 27 -9.37 17.77 -3.18
CA ALA A 27 -10.82 17.93 -3.38
C ALA A 27 -11.24 19.40 -3.25
N ALA A 28 -10.74 20.11 -2.23
CA ALA A 28 -11.03 21.52 -2.02
C ALA A 28 -10.52 22.41 -3.17
N LEU A 29 -9.32 22.14 -3.70
CA LEU A 29 -8.81 22.88 -4.87
C LEU A 29 -9.60 22.59 -6.15
N GLN A 30 -10.05 21.36 -6.36
CA GLN A 30 -10.93 21.02 -7.49
C GLN A 30 -12.25 21.79 -7.42
N GLU A 31 -12.81 21.95 -6.22
CA GLU A 31 -14.01 22.76 -6.01
C GLU A 31 -13.76 24.24 -6.23
N ALA A 32 -12.64 24.77 -5.72
CA ALA A 32 -12.23 26.16 -5.93
C ALA A 32 -12.05 26.49 -7.42
N ILE A 33 -11.61 25.53 -8.25
CA ILE A 33 -11.47 25.74 -9.69
C ILE A 33 -12.80 26.01 -10.39
N LYS A 34 -13.90 25.40 -9.94
CA LYS A 34 -15.23 25.59 -10.56
C LYS A 34 -15.73 27.02 -10.44
N HIS A 35 -15.45 27.65 -9.30
CA HIS A 35 -15.93 28.98 -8.92
C HIS A 35 -14.86 30.08 -9.07
N MET A 36 -13.74 29.76 -9.73
CA MET A 36 -12.58 30.65 -9.77
C MET A 36 -12.84 31.93 -10.59
N PRO A 37 -12.40 33.11 -10.10
CA PRO A 37 -12.50 34.36 -10.85
C PRO A 37 -11.72 34.30 -12.18
N LYS A 38 -12.36 34.75 -13.27
CA LYS A 38 -11.80 34.66 -14.64
C LYS A 38 -11.21 35.96 -15.17
N HIS A 39 -11.27 37.05 -14.41
CA HIS A 39 -10.78 38.36 -14.83
C HIS A 39 -9.25 38.47 -14.74
N LYS A 40 -8.66 39.46 -15.44
CA LYS A 40 -7.20 39.68 -15.53
C LYS A 40 -6.50 39.77 -14.16
N GLY A 41 -7.13 40.43 -13.19
CA GLY A 41 -6.60 40.53 -11.82
C GLY A 41 -6.45 39.19 -11.06
N ALA A 42 -7.08 38.10 -11.51
CA ALA A 42 -7.03 36.79 -10.87
C ALA A 42 -6.01 35.84 -11.51
N GLU A 43 -5.32 36.24 -12.58
CA GLU A 43 -4.46 35.35 -13.37
C GLU A 43 -3.37 34.66 -12.52
N LYS A 44 -2.71 35.41 -11.62
CA LYS A 44 -1.72 34.89 -10.68
C LYS A 44 -2.31 33.84 -9.72
N LEU A 45 -3.52 34.09 -9.22
CA LEU A 45 -4.24 33.16 -8.35
C LEU A 45 -4.60 31.87 -9.08
N ARG A 46 -5.06 31.98 -10.33
CA ARG A 46 -5.35 30.82 -11.19
C ARG A 46 -4.11 29.96 -11.40
N ALA A 47 -3.00 30.58 -11.78
CA ALA A 47 -1.73 29.90 -11.98
C ALA A 47 -1.27 29.18 -10.71
N PHE A 48 -1.39 29.84 -9.55
CA PHE A 48 -1.09 29.24 -8.25
C PHE A 48 -1.92 28.00 -7.97
N ILE A 49 -3.25 28.07 -8.15
CA ILE A 49 -4.16 26.95 -7.87
C ILE A 49 -3.87 25.75 -8.77
N TYR A 50 -3.68 25.97 -10.07
CA TYR A 50 -3.35 24.87 -11.00
C TYR A 50 -2.01 24.22 -10.67
N ARG A 51 -0.97 25.02 -10.37
CA ARG A 51 0.33 24.50 -9.95
C ARG A 51 0.21 23.67 -8.69
N ARG A 52 -0.50 24.19 -7.68
CA ARG A 52 -0.68 23.52 -6.39
C ARG A 52 -1.45 22.21 -6.53
N LEU A 53 -2.48 22.17 -7.36
CA LEU A 53 -3.22 20.95 -7.66
C LEU A 53 -2.33 19.90 -8.32
N ALA A 54 -1.49 20.29 -9.28
CA ALA A 54 -0.57 19.39 -9.96
C ALA A 54 0.47 18.79 -8.98
N GLU A 55 1.03 19.62 -8.08
CA GLU A 55 1.94 19.18 -7.02
C GLU A 55 1.29 18.14 -6.11
N LEU A 56 0.10 18.45 -5.57
CA LEU A 56 -0.61 17.57 -4.63
C LEU A 56 -1.06 16.26 -5.29
N LYS A 57 -1.45 16.28 -6.57
CA LYS A 57 -1.74 15.06 -7.33
C LYS A 57 -0.49 14.19 -7.50
N ARG A 58 0.67 14.78 -7.78
CA ARG A 58 1.95 14.05 -7.85
C ARG A 58 2.37 13.50 -6.50
N GLU A 59 2.12 14.22 -5.41
CA GLU A 59 2.36 13.74 -4.05
C GLU A 59 1.49 12.53 -3.72
N LEU A 60 0.19 12.60 -4.01
CA LEU A 60 -0.74 11.50 -3.82
C LEU A 60 -0.36 10.27 -4.67
N GLN A 61 0.11 10.49 -5.89
CA GLN A 61 0.58 9.43 -6.77
C GLN A 61 1.88 8.80 -6.24
N ARG A 62 2.83 9.61 -5.76
CA ARG A 62 4.06 9.10 -5.13
C ARG A 62 3.79 8.38 -3.81
N GLU A 63 2.78 8.79 -3.05
CA GLU A 63 2.34 8.07 -1.86
C GLU A 63 1.74 6.71 -2.24
N LYS A 64 0.94 6.65 -3.31
CA LYS A 64 0.44 5.38 -3.87
C LYS A 64 1.56 4.50 -4.42
N GLU A 65 2.55 5.07 -5.11
CA GLU A 65 3.71 4.33 -5.62
C GLU A 65 4.64 3.88 -4.51
N ARG A 66 4.85 4.64 -3.43
CA ARG A 66 5.54 4.15 -2.23
C ARG A 66 4.74 3.05 -1.53
N ARG A 67 3.41 3.11 -1.61
CA ARG A 67 2.51 2.05 -1.16
C ARG A 67 2.41 0.85 -2.13
N GLY A 68 2.79 0.99 -3.40
CA GLY A 68 2.65 -0.06 -4.43
C GLY A 68 3.94 -0.55 -5.08
N GLY A 69 5.07 0.12 -4.85
CA GLY A 69 6.30 0.05 -5.64
C GLY A 69 7.54 -0.35 -4.85
N GLY A 70 7.37 -1.00 -3.70
CA GLY A 70 8.41 -1.92 -3.25
C GLY A 70 8.31 -3.13 -4.17
N SER A 71 9.33 -3.39 -4.99
CA SER A 71 9.48 -4.66 -5.71
C SER A 71 9.19 -5.76 -4.70
N THR A 72 8.02 -6.38 -4.78
CA THR A 72 7.76 -7.54 -3.96
C THR A 72 8.68 -8.59 -4.55
N GLN A 73 9.79 -8.86 -3.88
CA GLN A 73 10.68 -9.95 -4.27
C GLN A 73 9.85 -11.22 -4.11
N LEU A 74 9.16 -11.59 -5.19
CA LEU A 74 8.44 -12.84 -5.28
C LEU A 74 9.50 -13.93 -5.25
N ILE A 75 9.26 -14.94 -4.42
CA ILE A 75 10.11 -16.12 -4.38
C ILE A 75 10.02 -16.79 -5.75
N PRO A 76 11.14 -16.96 -6.46
CA PRO A 76 11.13 -17.70 -7.72
C PRO A 76 10.56 -19.09 -7.50
N LYS A 77 9.60 -19.46 -8.35
CA LYS A 77 9.00 -20.79 -8.31
C LYS A 77 10.03 -21.84 -8.71
N ASP A 78 10.06 -22.93 -7.95
CA ASP A 78 10.81 -24.14 -8.28
C ASP A 78 9.85 -25.33 -8.17
N GLY A 79 9.16 -25.63 -9.27
CA GLY A 79 8.07 -26.62 -9.32
C GLY A 79 6.74 -26.08 -8.81
N PHE A 80 5.97 -26.95 -8.15
CA PHE A 80 4.66 -26.61 -7.57
C PHE A 80 4.85 -25.83 -6.27
N GLN A 81 4.21 -24.67 -6.14
CA GLN A 81 4.34 -23.80 -4.98
C GLN A 81 3.04 -23.72 -4.17
N ALA A 82 3.11 -24.02 -2.87
CA ALA A 82 2.00 -23.90 -1.93
C ALA A 82 2.33 -22.93 -0.80
N VAL A 83 1.34 -22.17 -0.32
CA VAL A 83 1.54 -21.13 0.70
C VAL A 83 0.90 -21.52 2.04
N LEU A 84 1.65 -21.36 3.13
CA LEU A 84 1.14 -21.45 4.48
C LEU A 84 0.66 -20.07 4.95
N PHE A 85 -0.65 -19.91 5.11
CA PHE A 85 -1.30 -18.69 5.60
C PHE A 85 -2.13 -18.98 6.86
N GLY A 86 -2.21 -18.02 7.77
CA GLY A 86 -2.99 -18.16 9.00
C GLY A 86 -2.60 -17.18 10.10
N LEU A 87 -3.33 -17.26 11.22
CA LEU A 87 -3.15 -16.40 12.40
C LEU A 87 -1.78 -16.58 13.09
N PRO A 88 -1.31 -15.61 13.88
CA PRO A 88 -0.08 -15.75 14.65
C PRO A 88 -0.17 -16.97 15.58
N ASN A 89 0.95 -17.64 15.81
CA ASN A 89 1.04 -18.84 16.67
C ASN A 89 0.18 -20.05 16.23
N SER A 90 -0.33 -20.07 14.99
CA SER A 90 -1.08 -21.21 14.45
C SER A 90 -0.23 -22.42 14.03
N GLY A 91 1.07 -22.43 14.35
CA GLY A 91 1.98 -23.54 14.03
C GLY A 91 2.56 -23.56 12.61
N LYS A 92 2.45 -22.48 11.83
CA LYS A 92 2.97 -22.42 10.44
C LYS A 92 4.47 -22.72 10.35
N THR A 93 5.28 -22.02 11.13
CA THR A 93 6.74 -22.22 11.17
C THR A 93 7.10 -23.63 11.62
N TYR A 94 6.32 -24.20 12.54
CA TYR A 94 6.49 -25.59 12.96
C TYR A 94 6.23 -26.54 11.79
N LEU A 95 5.12 -26.37 11.08
CA LEU A 95 4.79 -27.17 9.91
C LEU A 95 5.86 -27.06 8.82
N LEU A 96 6.32 -25.85 8.50
CA LEU A 96 7.39 -25.62 7.54
C LEU A 96 8.69 -26.35 7.97
N SER A 97 9.08 -26.23 9.25
CA SER A 97 10.28 -26.90 9.78
C SER A 97 10.19 -28.44 9.77
N LYS A 98 8.98 -29.01 9.83
CA LYS A 98 8.77 -30.46 9.85
C LYS A 98 8.65 -31.09 8.47
N LEU A 99 8.11 -30.35 7.51
CA LEU A 99 7.88 -30.82 6.16
C LEU A 99 9.03 -30.49 5.21
N THR A 100 9.94 -29.59 5.59
CA THR A 100 11.00 -29.09 4.72
C THR A 100 12.32 -29.00 5.45
N ASN A 101 13.41 -28.81 4.71
CA ASN A 101 14.73 -28.49 5.25
C ASN A 101 14.94 -26.97 5.46
N ALA A 102 13.87 -26.18 5.59
CA ALA A 102 13.99 -24.75 5.84
C ALA A 102 14.68 -24.47 7.19
N PRO A 103 15.66 -23.56 7.26
CA PRO A 103 16.39 -23.23 8.49
C PRO A 103 15.57 -22.30 9.40
N VAL A 104 14.35 -22.70 9.73
CA VAL A 104 13.41 -21.93 10.55
C VAL A 104 13.24 -22.55 11.93
N ARG A 105 13.02 -21.72 12.95
CA ARG A 105 12.74 -22.16 14.31
C ARG A 105 11.41 -21.56 14.78
N PRO A 106 10.44 -22.39 15.22
CA PRO A 106 9.22 -21.90 15.82
C PRO A 106 9.51 -21.05 17.07
N THR A 107 8.75 -19.97 17.22
CA THR A 107 8.81 -19.07 18.38
C THR A 107 7.45 -19.00 19.07
N ASP A 108 7.46 -18.54 20.32
CA ASP A 108 6.27 -18.32 21.15
C ASP A 108 5.67 -16.92 21.00
N TYR A 109 6.48 -15.93 20.60
CA TYR A 109 6.00 -14.58 20.31
C TYR A 109 5.37 -14.46 18.91
N PRO A 110 4.28 -13.67 18.77
CA PRO A 110 3.56 -13.52 17.51
C PRO A 110 4.34 -12.68 16.48
N LEU A 111 3.96 -12.82 15.20
CA LEU A 111 4.50 -12.05 14.07
C LEU A 111 6.02 -12.20 13.86
N ALA A 112 6.60 -13.32 14.27
CA ALA A 112 8.01 -13.63 14.05
C ALA A 112 8.39 -13.71 12.55
N THR A 113 7.49 -14.23 11.72
CA THR A 113 7.66 -14.31 10.27
C THR A 113 7.33 -12.97 9.63
N THR A 114 8.35 -12.22 9.21
CA THR A 114 8.22 -10.88 8.62
C THR A 114 8.33 -10.87 7.10
N GLU A 115 8.88 -11.94 6.51
CA GLU A 115 9.09 -12.12 5.08
C GLU A 115 8.71 -13.56 4.65
N PRO A 116 8.28 -13.76 3.38
CA PRO A 116 8.03 -15.09 2.85
C PRO A 116 9.26 -15.98 2.96
N THR A 117 9.10 -17.17 3.52
CA THR A 117 10.19 -18.11 3.73
C THR A 117 9.89 -19.42 2.99
N PRO A 118 10.68 -19.79 1.96
CA PRO A 118 10.50 -21.02 1.23
C PRO A 118 11.17 -22.22 1.93
N GLY A 119 10.59 -23.39 1.75
CA GLY A 119 11.17 -24.68 2.09
C GLY A 119 10.75 -25.72 1.06
N MET A 120 11.67 -26.60 0.69
CA MET A 120 11.38 -27.67 -0.27
C MET A 120 10.93 -28.93 0.47
N MET A 121 9.76 -29.44 0.09
CA MET A 121 9.18 -30.69 0.58
C MET A 121 9.19 -31.73 -0.54
N ASP A 122 9.58 -32.97 -0.23
CA ASP A 122 9.40 -34.10 -1.14
C ASP A 122 7.96 -34.61 -1.03
N ALA A 123 7.24 -34.64 -2.15
CA ALA A 123 5.89 -35.19 -2.27
C ALA A 123 5.92 -36.40 -3.23
N LYS A 124 4.96 -37.34 -3.10
CA LYS A 124 4.94 -38.60 -3.86
C LYS A 124 5.02 -38.38 -5.39
N GLY A 125 6.23 -38.40 -5.95
CA GLY A 125 6.50 -38.19 -7.37
C GLY A 125 6.99 -36.79 -7.78
N GLY A 126 7.30 -35.89 -6.85
CA GLY A 126 7.80 -34.55 -7.17
C GLY A 126 8.21 -33.71 -5.97
N LYS A 127 8.60 -32.47 -6.24
CA LYS A 127 8.97 -31.49 -5.22
C LYS A 127 7.89 -30.43 -5.10
N VAL A 128 7.58 -30.02 -3.87
CA VAL A 128 6.66 -28.92 -3.56
C VAL A 128 7.42 -27.86 -2.78
N GLN A 129 7.45 -26.64 -3.31
CA GLN A 129 7.98 -25.48 -2.61
C GLN A 129 6.89 -24.95 -1.67
N LEU A 130 7.04 -25.24 -0.38
CA LEU A 130 6.18 -24.71 0.67
C LEU A 130 6.69 -23.32 1.07
N VAL A 131 5.83 -22.30 1.05
CA VAL A 131 6.21 -20.93 1.40
C VAL A 131 5.39 -20.46 2.59
N GLU A 132 6.04 -20.24 3.73
CA GLU A 132 5.41 -19.56 4.85
C GLU A 132 5.38 -18.05 4.60
N ILE A 133 4.21 -17.43 4.68
CA ILE A 133 4.07 -15.97 4.60
C ILE A 133 3.79 -15.36 5.99
N PRO A 134 3.99 -14.04 6.17
CA PRO A 134 3.67 -13.36 7.41
C PRO A 134 2.24 -13.64 7.88
N SER A 135 2.09 -13.84 9.20
CA SER A 135 0.79 -14.16 9.80
C SER A 135 -0.21 -13.03 9.62
N TYR A 136 -1.50 -13.35 9.47
CA TYR A 136 -2.56 -12.35 9.40
C TYR A 136 -2.72 -11.61 10.73
N PHE A 137 -3.05 -10.31 10.68
CA PHE A 137 -3.39 -9.48 11.83
C PHE A 137 -4.31 -8.33 11.39
N GLU A 138 -4.83 -7.56 12.34
CA GLU A 138 -5.69 -6.41 12.01
C GLU A 138 -4.92 -5.33 11.24
N GLY A 139 -5.42 -4.93 10.07
CA GLY A 139 -4.68 -4.03 9.17
C GLY A 139 -3.60 -4.70 8.33
N TYR A 140 -3.62 -6.04 8.21
CA TYR A 140 -2.66 -6.80 7.39
C TYR A 140 -2.56 -6.26 5.96
N GLU A 141 -3.69 -5.99 5.30
CA GLU A 141 -3.76 -5.54 3.90
C GLU A 141 -3.04 -4.20 3.65
N ASP A 142 -3.07 -3.31 4.64
CA ASP A 142 -2.43 -2.00 4.57
C ASP A 142 -0.94 -2.05 4.97
N SER A 143 -0.48 -3.18 5.53
CA SER A 143 0.88 -3.34 6.01
C SER A 143 1.87 -3.73 4.90
N LYS A 144 3.18 -3.56 5.16
CA LYS A 144 4.23 -4.11 4.28
C LYS A 144 4.14 -5.65 4.23
N MET A 145 3.89 -6.29 5.37
CA MET A 145 3.80 -7.74 5.49
C MET A 145 2.67 -8.31 4.65
N GLY A 146 1.48 -7.71 4.69
CA GLY A 146 0.34 -8.18 3.91
C GLY A 146 0.44 -7.89 2.43
N ARG A 147 1.06 -6.77 2.02
CA ARG A 147 1.37 -6.56 0.59
C ARG A 147 2.24 -7.68 0.02
N ILE A 148 3.29 -8.06 0.75
CA ILE A 148 4.20 -9.13 0.35
C ILE A 148 3.49 -10.50 0.42
N GLY A 149 2.83 -10.81 1.53
CA GLY A 149 2.15 -12.09 1.74
C GLY A 149 1.00 -12.33 0.75
N LEU A 150 0.17 -11.31 0.47
CA LEU A 150 -0.91 -11.40 -0.52
C LEU A 150 -0.38 -11.53 -1.94
N ALA A 151 0.72 -10.87 -2.28
CA ALA A 151 1.35 -11.03 -3.58
C ALA A 151 1.92 -12.44 -3.77
N THR A 152 2.58 -13.01 -2.75
CA THR A 152 3.03 -14.41 -2.75
C THR A 152 1.85 -15.38 -2.87
N LEU A 153 0.77 -15.15 -2.11
CA LEU A 153 -0.43 -15.99 -2.16
C LEU A 153 -1.12 -15.96 -3.53
N ARG A 154 -1.14 -14.80 -4.22
CA ARG A 154 -1.66 -14.71 -5.59
C ARG A 154 -0.76 -15.35 -6.64
N ALA A 155 0.54 -15.46 -6.35
CA ALA A 155 1.52 -16.02 -7.28
C ALA A 155 1.61 -17.54 -7.17
N ALA A 156 1.26 -18.14 -6.03
CA ALA A 156 1.28 -19.59 -5.79
C ALA A 156 0.32 -20.37 -6.70
N ASP A 157 0.49 -21.70 -6.74
CA ASP A 157 -0.36 -22.63 -7.50
C ASP A 157 -1.58 -23.07 -6.68
#